data_AF-A0A1A8H2B9-F1
#
_entry.id   AF-A0A1A8H2B9-F1
#
_cell.length_a   1.000
_cell.length_b   1.000
_cell.length_c   1.000
_cell.angle_alpha   90.00
_cell.angle_beta   90.00
_cell.angle_gamma   90.00
#
_symmetry.space_group_name_H-M   'P 1'
#
loop_
_entity.id
_entity.type
_entity.pdbx_description
1 polymer ?
#
loop_
_entity_poly.entity_id
_entity_poly.type
_entity_poly.pdbx_seq_one_letter_code
_entity_poly.pdbx_strand_id
1 'polypeptide(L)' 'YNRKQFYSIILTGFANSYRCFCHVSVDHPGSWHDARAFRHTTVAHLLEEDPQALVPNGMHIIGDSAYPLLPQLMKPYR' A
#
# COMPACT_ATOMS: atom_id res chain seq x y z
N TYR A 1 14.05 -5.59 13.59
CA TYR A 1 13.92 -4.46 14.52
C TYR A 1 13.40 -3.24 13.78
N ASN A 2 12.46 -2.48 14.34
CA ASN A 2 12.03 -1.20 13.79
C ASN A 2 12.98 -0.06 14.21
N ARG A 3 12.70 1.18 13.77
CA ARG A 3 13.51 2.37 14.12
C ARG A 3 13.61 2.62 15.63
N LYS A 4 12.71 2.04 16.44
CA LYS A 4 12.68 2.13 17.91
C LYS A 4 13.35 0.92 18.59
N GLN A 5 14.07 0.08 17.83
CA GLN A 5 14.75 -1.12 18.35
C GLN A 5 13.82 -2.18 18.95
N PHE A 6 12.55 -2.21 18.54
CA PHE A 6 11.62 -3.29 18.89
C PHE A 6 11.45 -4.28 17.75
N TYR A 7 11.16 -5.54 18.08
CA TYR A 7 10.66 -6.50 17.10
C TYR A 7 9.22 -6.13 16.73
N SER A 8 8.98 -5.94 15.44
CA SER A 8 7.64 -5.68 14.92
C SER A 8 7.53 -6.16 13.48
N ILE A 9 6.31 -6.35 13.03
CA ILE A 9 5.93 -6.69 11.66
C ILE A 9 5.14 -5.50 11.10
N ILE A 10 5.30 -5.21 9.81
CA ILE A 10 4.54 -4.18 9.10
C ILE A 10 3.23 -4.80 8.64
N LEU A 11 2.12 -4.15 9.01
CA LEU A 11 0.81 -4.41 8.45
C LEU A 11 0.50 -3.29 7.46
N THR A 12 0.29 -3.66 6.19
CA THR A 12 -0.20 -2.73 5.16
C THR A 12 -1.66 -3.06 4.90
N GLY A 13 -2.56 -2.13 5.24
CA GLY A 13 -4.01 -2.31 5.08
C GLY A 13 -4.58 -1.32 4.07
N PHE A 14 -5.41 -1.82 3.16
CA PHE A 14 -6.17 -1.03 2.20
C PHE A 14 -7.63 -1.04 2.62
N ALA A 15 -8.23 0.13 2.70
CA ALA A 15 -9.61 0.30 3.11
C ALA A 15 -10.44 0.92 2.00
N ASN A 16 -11.70 0.50 1.92
CA ASN A 16 -12.67 1.12 1.04
C ASN A 16 -13.22 2.43 1.66
N SER A 17 -14.13 3.11 0.94
CA SER A 17 -14.76 4.36 1.39
C SER A 17 -15.58 4.23 2.69
N TYR A 18 -15.98 3.01 3.07
CA TYR A 18 -16.67 2.72 4.32
C TYR A 18 -15.72 2.46 5.50
N ARG A 19 -14.41 2.66 5.30
CA ARG A 19 -13.35 2.42 6.29
C ARG A 19 -13.21 0.94 6.69
N CYS A 20 -13.65 0.03 5.83
CA CYS A 20 -13.46 -1.40 6.01
C CYS A 20 -12.21 -1.86 5.27
N PHE A 21 -11.34 -2.62 5.93
CA PHE A 21 -10.20 -3.26 5.26
C PHE A 21 -10.69 -4.27 4.23
N CYS A 22 -10.30 -4.09 2.97
CA CYS A 22 -10.58 -5.02 1.87
C CYS A 22 -9.35 -5.84 1.48
N HIS A 23 -8.15 -5.32 1.69
CA HIS A 23 -6.89 -6.04 1.50
C HIS A 23 -5.93 -5.77 2.65
N VAL A 24 -5.22 -6.80 3.09
CA VAL A 24 -4.24 -6.73 4.17
C VAL A 24 -3.03 -7.59 3.80
N SER A 25 -1.82 -7.09 4.03
CA SER A 25 -0.57 -7.85 3.93
C SER A 25 0.24 -7.67 5.20
N VAL A 26 0.80 -8.78 5.72
CA VAL A 26 1.47 -8.86 7.05
C VAL A 26 2.71 -9.75 6.96
N ASP A 27 3.63 -9.40 6.08
CA ASP A 27 4.68 -10.34 5.66
C ASP A 27 6.11 -9.84 5.96
N HIS A 28 6.27 -8.60 6.42
CA HIS A 28 7.56 -7.90 6.39
C HIS A 28 8.00 -7.36 7.75
N PRO A 29 9.30 -7.39 8.08
CA PRO A 29 9.79 -6.88 9.36
C PRO A 29 9.68 -5.35 9.42
N GLY A 30 9.47 -4.82 10.63
CA GLY A 30 9.37 -3.39 10.92
C GLY A 30 10.62 -2.55 10.61
N SER A 31 11.72 -3.16 10.18
CA SER A 31 12.89 -2.47 9.64
C SER A 31 12.68 -1.99 8.20
N TRP A 32 11.73 -2.56 7.47
CA TRP A 32 11.52 -2.22 6.07
C TRP A 32 10.95 -0.81 5.91
N HIS A 33 11.31 -0.17 4.80
CA HIS A 33 10.68 1.07 4.37
C HIS A 33 9.26 0.78 3.88
N ASP A 34 8.33 1.70 4.14
CA ASP A 34 6.92 1.56 3.76
C ASP A 34 6.75 1.36 2.25
N ALA A 35 7.55 2.07 1.44
CA ALA A 35 7.58 1.89 -0.02
C ALA A 35 7.95 0.46 -0.45
N ARG A 36 8.87 -0.17 0.27
CA ARG A 36 9.28 -1.55 0.01
C ARG A 36 8.18 -2.51 0.44
N ALA A 37 7.61 -2.32 1.64
CA ALA A 37 6.50 -3.14 2.12
C ALA A 37 5.31 -3.10 1.14
N PHE A 38 4.96 -1.90 0.64
CA PHE A 38 3.91 -1.71 -0.36
C PHE A 38 4.14 -2.53 -1.65
N ARG A 39 5.35 -2.47 -2.23
CA ARG A 39 5.70 -3.17 -3.48
C ARG A 39 5.55 -4.69 -3.41
N HIS A 40 5.54 -5.26 -2.20
CA HIS A 40 5.37 -6.70 -1.99
C HIS A 40 3.92 -7.08 -1.61
N THR A 41 2.97 -6.15 -1.68
CA THR A 41 1.57 -6.45 -1.44
C THR A 41 0.88 -6.96 -2.70
N THR A 42 -0.14 -7.80 -2.54
CA THR A 42 -1.01 -8.22 -3.66
C THR A 42 -1.61 -7.03 -4.41
N VAL A 43 -1.95 -5.95 -3.69
CA VAL A 43 -2.49 -4.72 -4.30
C VAL A 43 -1.47 -4.08 -5.24
N ALA A 44 -0.20 -3.98 -4.86
CA ALA A 44 0.83 -3.42 -5.73
C ALA A 44 1.00 -4.26 -7.01
N HIS A 45 0.99 -5.59 -6.90
CA HIS A 45 1.06 -6.49 -8.05
C HIS A 45 -0.17 -6.35 -8.96
N LEU A 46 -1.38 -6.31 -8.40
CA LEU A 46 -2.61 -6.11 -9.18
C LEU A 46 -2.65 -4.75 -9.89
N LEU A 47 -2.10 -3.71 -9.26
CA LEU A 47 -1.98 -2.39 -9.91
C LEU A 47 -1.02 -2.39 -11.11
N GLU A 48 -0.07 -3.32 -11.15
CA GLU A 48 0.86 -3.49 -12.29
C GLU A 48 0.26 -4.39 -13.39
N GLU A 49 -0.45 -5.46 -13.01
CA GLU A 49 -0.96 -6.48 -13.94
C GLU A 49 -2.34 -6.13 -14.51
N ASP A 50 -3.31 -5.78 -13.67
CA ASP A 50 -4.68 -5.42 -14.06
C ASP A 50 -5.27 -4.36 -13.10
N PRO A 51 -4.80 -3.11 -13.21
CA PRO A 51 -5.25 -2.05 -12.32
C PRO A 51 -6.75 -1.75 -12.40
N GLN A 52 -7.44 -2.08 -13.50
CA GLN A 52 -8.87 -1.80 -13.67
C GLN A 52 -9.75 -2.76 -12.87
N ALA A 53 -9.30 -4.00 -12.67
CA ALA A 53 -9.98 -4.96 -11.79
C ALA A 53 -10.01 -4.48 -10.32
N LEU A 54 -9.01 -3.70 -9.92
CA LEU A 54 -8.87 -3.20 -8.55
C LEU A 54 -9.39 -1.78 -8.37
N VAL A 55 -9.12 -0.90 -9.33
CA VAL A 55 -9.46 0.52 -9.28
C VAL A 55 -10.20 0.88 -10.57
N PRO A 56 -11.54 1.04 -10.51
CA PRO A 56 -12.31 1.42 -11.68
C PRO A 56 -11.85 2.75 -12.29
N ASN A 57 -12.07 2.91 -13.59
CA ASN A 57 -11.80 4.15 -14.31
C ASN A 57 -12.32 5.40 -13.58
N GLY A 58 -11.46 6.41 -13.44
CA GLY A 58 -11.77 7.66 -12.76
C GLY A 58 -11.67 7.61 -11.23
N MET A 59 -11.27 6.47 -10.65
CA MET A 59 -10.95 6.34 -9.23
C MET A 59 -9.45 6.21 -9.00
N HIS A 60 -9.03 6.54 -7.79
CA HIS A 60 -7.65 6.40 -7.34
C HIS A 60 -7.60 5.90 -5.90
N ILE A 61 -6.60 5.07 -5.60
CA ILE A 61 -6.20 4.77 -4.23
C ILE A 61 -5.41 5.97 -3.71
N ILE A 62 -5.64 6.34 -2.44
CA ILE A 62 -4.85 7.35 -1.75
C ILE A 62 -3.76 6.62 -0.96
N GLY A 63 -2.50 6.83 -1.34
CA GLY A 63 -1.33 6.18 -0.77
C GLY A 63 -0.51 7.08 0.16
N ASP A 64 0.43 6.48 0.86
CA ASP A 64 1.45 7.21 1.63
C ASP A 64 2.43 7.96 0.70
N SER A 65 3.05 9.02 1.21
CA SER A 65 4.04 9.82 0.47
C SER A 65 5.28 9.04 0.01
N ALA A 66 5.59 7.91 0.65
CA ALA A 66 6.67 7.01 0.28
C ALA A 66 6.35 6.13 -0.94
N TYR A 67 5.06 5.99 -1.32
CA TYR A 67 4.65 5.13 -2.41
C TYR A 67 4.97 5.75 -3.79
N PRO A 68 5.14 4.92 -4.85
CA PRO A 68 5.27 5.44 -6.20
C PRO A 68 4.00 6.18 -6.63
N LEU A 69 4.16 7.18 -7.51
CA LEU A 69 3.01 7.79 -8.19
C LEU A 69 2.64 6.88 -9.37
N LEU A 70 1.41 6.39 -9.40
CA LEU A 70 0.88 5.55 -10.49
C LEU A 70 -0.45 6.15 -10.98
N PRO A 71 -0.93 5.81 -12.20
CA PRO A 71 -2.20 6.32 -12.69
C PRO A 71 -3.38 6.04 -11.74
N GLN A 72 -3.37 4.91 -11.02
CA GLN A 72 -4.42 4.49 -10.09
C GLN A 72 -4.05 4.71 -8.61
N LEU A 73 -2.86 5.23 -8.31
CA LEU A 73 -2.37 5.48 -6.95
C LEU A 73 -1.87 6.92 -6.84
N MET A 74 -2.64 7.74 -6.13
CA MET A 74 -2.29 9.12 -5.83
C MET A 74 -1.54 9.19 -4.50
N LYS A 75 -0.53 10.06 -4.43
CA LYS A 75 0.18 10.38 -3.19
C LYS A 75 0.00 11.87 -2.86
N PRO A 76 0.18 12.29 -1.59
CA PRO A 76 0.07 13.69 -1.19
C PRO A 76 1.00 14.60 -2.00
N TYR A 77 0.50 15.76 -2.41
CA TYR A 77 1.30 16.84 -2.99
C TYR A 77 2.28 17.40 -1.96
N ARG A 78 3.49 17.77 -2.38
CA ARG A 78 4.53 18.40 -1.56
C ARG A 78 5.01 19.68 -2.21
#